data_AF-A0A558NGV5-F1
#
_entry.id   AF-A0A558NGV5-F1
#
_cell.length_a   1.000
_cell.length_b   1.000
_cell.length_c   1.000
_cell.angle_alpha   90.00
_cell.angle_beta   90.00
_cell.angle_gamma   90.00
#
_symmetry.space_group_name_H-M   'P 1'
#
loop_
_entity.id
_entity.type
_entity.pdbx_description
1 polymer ?
#
loop_
_entity_poly.entity_id
_entity_poly.type
_entity_poly.pdbx_seq_one_letter_code
_entity_poly.pdbx_strand_id
1 'polypeptide(L)'
;MANTFGNSYGLTTLCPLINGVHDEQTSFDKITRRRIQRLEEDAGSPFARIPNTYFARLFILNDVFFQQGNDVARDHLKSKYLVFTSNFHGELEPYLKGMWDNAEADVRSLWQYAVAFDKVQNADDFIAYIKKCQLTTTLFFNGSTDVSLKEQLKALYVKQVFSEFALAHQGQDAAALRTAFNNFMAEIKLADLDQPSWAPGQTRLQNMY
;
A
#
# COMPACT_ATOMS: atom_id res chain seq x y z
N MET A 1 10.53 14.93 9.03
CA MET A 1 11.86 14.30 8.85
C MET A 1 11.96 13.88 7.38
N ALA A 2 13.09 13.41 6.87
CA ALA A 2 13.05 12.79 5.55
C ALA A 2 12.08 11.60 5.57
N ASN A 3 11.30 11.43 4.50
CA ASN A 3 10.32 10.35 4.34
C ASN A 3 9.16 10.32 5.35
N THR A 4 9.01 11.32 6.23
CA THR A 4 7.89 11.37 7.20
C THR A 4 7.09 12.66 7.09
N PHE A 5 5.77 12.53 7.19
CA PHE A 5 4.82 13.61 7.32
C PHE A 5 3.82 13.24 8.42
N GLY A 6 3.96 13.87 9.60
CA GLY A 6 3.31 13.40 10.82
C GLY A 6 3.75 11.99 11.19
N ASN A 7 2.80 11.16 11.62
CA ASN A 7 2.83 9.71 11.79
C ASN A 7 2.74 8.91 10.48
N SER A 8 2.78 9.55 9.30
CA SER A 8 2.78 8.83 8.03
C SER A 8 4.17 8.75 7.41
N TYR A 9 4.48 7.61 6.81
CA TYR A 9 5.77 7.33 6.18
C TYR A 9 5.64 7.14 4.67
N GLY A 10 6.52 7.79 3.91
CA GLY A 10 6.66 7.67 2.46
C GLY A 10 7.88 6.85 2.08
N LEU A 11 7.68 5.58 1.73
CA LEU A 11 8.74 4.70 1.29
C LEU A 11 8.83 4.69 -0.23
N THR A 12 10.03 4.91 -0.76
CA THR A 12 10.37 4.64 -2.16
C THR A 12 11.68 3.86 -2.18
N THR A 13 11.72 2.76 -2.91
CA THR A 13 12.92 1.93 -3.07
C THR A 13 13.25 1.72 -4.54
N LEU A 14 14.53 1.68 -4.85
CA LEU A 14 15.07 1.26 -6.14
C LEU A 14 15.91 0.01 -5.92
N CYS A 15 15.30 -1.16 -6.12
CA CYS A 15 15.99 -2.44 -6.00
C CYS A 15 16.53 -2.86 -7.37
N PRO A 16 17.85 -2.82 -7.62
CA PRO A 16 18.41 -3.16 -8.94
C PRO A 16 18.13 -4.63 -9.27
N LEU A 17 17.70 -4.91 -10.49
CA LEU A 17 17.48 -6.26 -10.99
C LEU A 17 18.76 -6.82 -11.60
N ILE A 18 18.98 -8.12 -11.40
CA ILE A 18 20.08 -8.85 -12.01
C ILE A 18 19.93 -8.81 -13.54
N ASN A 19 20.98 -8.40 -14.24
CA ASN A 19 21.06 -8.45 -15.70
C ASN A 19 21.29 -9.90 -16.14
N GLY A 20 20.21 -10.69 -16.14
CA GLY A 20 20.26 -12.13 -16.46
C GLY A 20 18.96 -12.64 -17.08
N VAL A 21 18.99 -13.92 -17.44
CA VAL A 21 17.89 -14.66 -18.07
C VAL A 21 17.62 -15.95 -17.30
N HIS A 22 16.36 -16.36 -17.28
CA HIS A 22 15.94 -17.69 -16.86
C HIS A 22 15.88 -18.59 -18.10
N ASP A 23 16.54 -19.75 -18.02
CA ASP A 23 16.60 -20.79 -19.05
C ASP A 23 16.90 -20.26 -20.46
N GLU A 24 17.82 -19.28 -20.55
CA GLU A 24 18.28 -18.63 -21.79
C GLU A 24 17.19 -17.91 -22.62
N GLN A 25 15.93 -17.89 -22.18
CA GLN A 25 14.81 -17.40 -22.99
C GLN A 25 14.19 -16.11 -22.47
N THR A 26 14.05 -15.94 -21.16
CA THR A 26 13.34 -14.78 -20.59
C THR A 26 14.18 -14.02 -19.59
N SER A 27 14.37 -12.72 -19.83
CA SER A 27 15.07 -11.85 -18.90
C SER A 27 14.33 -11.70 -17.57
N PHE A 28 15.08 -11.62 -16.47
CA PHE A 28 14.51 -11.56 -15.13
C PHE A 28 13.53 -10.39 -14.94
N ASP A 29 13.80 -9.23 -15.54
CA ASP A 29 12.88 -8.09 -15.50
C ASP A 29 11.51 -8.37 -16.13
N LYS A 30 11.47 -9.17 -17.21
CA LYS A 30 10.21 -9.59 -17.85
C LYS A 30 9.45 -10.57 -16.96
N ILE A 31 10.16 -11.45 -16.25
CA ILE A 31 9.53 -12.37 -15.29
C ILE A 31 8.94 -11.57 -14.13
N THR A 32 9.72 -10.68 -13.51
CA THR A 32 9.26 -9.81 -12.42
C THR A 32 8.08 -8.94 -12.86
N ARG A 33 8.14 -8.33 -14.05
CA ARG A 33 7.02 -7.54 -14.61
C ARG A 33 5.74 -8.38 -14.75
N ARG A 34 5.83 -9.61 -15.26
CA ARG A 34 4.68 -10.51 -15.36
C ARG A 34 4.12 -10.90 -14.00
N ARG A 35 4.97 -11.05 -12.97
CA ARG A 35 4.51 -11.31 -11.60
C ARG A 35 3.74 -10.11 -11.04
N ILE A 36 4.27 -8.90 -11.20
CA ILE A 36 3.59 -7.66 -10.77
C ILE A 36 2.22 -7.53 -11.45
N GLN A 37 2.14 -7.77 -12.76
CA GLN A 37 0.89 -7.69 -13.53
C GLN A 37 -0.17 -8.74 -13.15
N ARG A 38 0.23 -9.78 -12.42
CA ARG A 38 -0.67 -10.86 -11.98
C ARG A 38 -1.04 -10.75 -10.51
N LEU A 39 -0.52 -9.76 -9.80
CA LEU A 39 -0.95 -9.50 -8.44
C LEU A 39 -2.45 -9.21 -8.45
N GLU A 40 -3.16 -9.81 -7.52
CA GLU A 40 -4.55 -9.45 -7.28
C GLU A 40 -4.65 -7.99 -6.81
N GLU A 41 -5.76 -7.36 -7.14
CA GLU A 41 -6.08 -6.00 -6.71
C GLU A 41 -7.06 -6.05 -5.52
N ASP A 42 -7.41 -4.89 -4.98
CA ASP A 42 -8.41 -4.76 -3.93
C ASP A 42 -8.09 -5.64 -2.70
N ALA A 43 -9.08 -6.34 -2.16
CA ALA A 43 -8.93 -7.21 -0.98
C ALA A 43 -8.05 -8.45 -1.25
N GLY A 44 -7.84 -8.82 -2.51
CA GLY A 44 -6.93 -9.91 -2.89
C GLY A 44 -5.46 -9.49 -2.88
N SER A 45 -5.20 -8.18 -2.96
CA SER A 45 -3.84 -7.64 -3.00
C SER A 45 -3.01 -8.08 -1.78
N PRO A 46 -1.74 -8.48 -1.98
CA PRO A 46 -0.86 -8.78 -0.85
C PRO A 46 -0.69 -7.60 0.10
N PHE A 47 -0.81 -6.37 -0.43
CA PHE A 47 -0.66 -5.15 0.37
C PHE A 47 -1.89 -4.84 1.23
N ALA A 48 -3.06 -5.41 0.93
CA ALA A 48 -4.23 -5.30 1.79
C ALA A 48 -4.07 -6.09 3.10
N ARG A 49 -3.24 -7.15 3.10
CA ARG A 49 -2.90 -7.94 4.31
C ARG A 49 -1.89 -7.24 5.21
N ILE A 50 -1.15 -6.27 4.69
CA ILE A 50 -0.06 -5.60 5.40
C ILE A 50 -0.66 -4.48 6.26
N PRO A 51 -0.50 -4.52 7.59
CA PRO A 51 -1.09 -3.53 8.48
C PRO A 51 -0.67 -2.10 8.13
N ASN A 52 -1.59 -1.16 8.30
CA ASN A 52 -1.36 0.28 8.13
C ASN A 52 -0.99 0.75 6.73
N THR A 53 -1.07 -0.10 5.71
CA THR A 53 -0.86 0.30 4.31
C THR A 53 -1.99 1.22 3.84
N TYR A 54 -1.67 2.47 3.47
CA TYR A 54 -2.62 3.34 2.75
C TYR A 54 -2.53 3.11 1.25
N PHE A 55 -1.31 2.94 0.76
CA PHE A 55 -1.01 2.83 -0.66
C PHE A 55 0.25 1.99 -0.87
N ALA A 56 0.25 1.16 -1.91
CA ALA A 56 1.41 0.40 -2.34
C ALA A 56 1.38 0.26 -3.87
N ARG A 57 2.55 0.44 -4.51
CA ARG A 57 2.71 0.30 -5.95
C ARG A 57 4.06 -0.31 -6.29
N LEU A 58 4.03 -1.19 -7.28
CA LEU A 58 5.21 -1.81 -7.87
C LEU A 58 5.28 -1.53 -9.37
N PHE A 59 6.48 -1.27 -9.88
CA PHE A 59 6.72 -1.21 -11.31
C PHE A 59 8.20 -1.43 -11.62
N ILE A 60 8.50 -1.74 -12.89
CA ILE A 60 9.88 -1.83 -13.38
C ILE A 60 10.26 -0.52 -14.05
N LEU A 61 11.26 0.16 -13.50
CA LEU A 61 11.93 1.28 -14.14
C LEU A 61 13.02 0.73 -15.07
N ASN A 62 12.81 0.88 -16.37
CA ASN A 62 13.71 0.33 -17.38
C ASN A 62 14.93 1.23 -17.62
N ASP A 63 14.70 2.54 -17.74
CA ASP A 63 15.74 3.51 -18.09
C ASP A 63 15.30 4.94 -17.76
N VAL A 64 16.23 5.89 -17.76
CA VAL A 64 15.96 7.34 -17.67
C VAL A 64 16.61 8.02 -18.88
N PHE A 65 15.83 8.75 -19.68
CA PHE A 65 16.30 9.17 -21.00
C PHE A 65 16.95 10.57 -21.05
N PHE A 66 16.71 11.42 -20.06
CA PHE A 66 17.13 12.83 -20.11
C PHE A 66 17.58 13.33 -18.75
N GLN A 67 18.69 14.07 -18.74
CA GLN A 67 19.12 14.89 -17.60
C GLN A 67 18.24 16.15 -17.49
N GLN A 68 18.11 16.72 -16.29
CA GLN A 68 17.51 18.05 -16.14
C GLN A 68 18.42 19.12 -16.76
N GLY A 69 17.90 19.96 -17.65
CA GLY A 69 18.61 21.11 -18.21
C GLY A 69 18.47 21.24 -19.73
N ASN A 70 19.23 22.15 -20.33
CA ASN A 70 19.30 22.37 -21.78
C ASN A 70 20.25 21.39 -22.51
N ASP A 71 20.98 20.55 -21.76
CA ASP A 71 21.90 19.56 -22.33
C ASP A 71 21.16 18.23 -22.57
N VAL A 72 20.89 17.94 -23.84
CA VAL A 72 20.15 16.74 -24.30
C VAL A 72 21.05 15.49 -24.33
N ALA A 73 21.90 15.31 -23.32
CA ALA A 73 22.67 14.08 -23.17
C ALA A 73 21.73 12.97 -22.67
N ARG A 74 21.70 11.85 -23.41
CA ARG A 74 20.98 10.65 -22.96
C ARG A 74 21.70 10.07 -21.76
N ASP A 75 21.00 10.00 -20.64
CA ASP A 75 21.44 9.20 -19.51
C ASP A 75 20.96 7.76 -19.71
N HIS A 76 21.61 6.81 -19.04
CA HIS A 76 21.20 5.41 -19.05
C HIS A 76 21.42 4.79 -17.67
N LEU A 77 20.42 4.09 -17.17
CA LEU A 77 20.53 3.34 -15.94
C LEU A 77 21.48 2.15 -16.10
N LYS A 78 22.34 1.93 -15.10
CA LYS A 78 23.25 0.76 -15.05
C LYS A 78 22.51 -0.57 -14.87
N SER A 79 21.26 -0.51 -14.44
CA SER A 79 20.40 -1.67 -14.22
C SER A 79 18.95 -1.26 -14.41
N LYS A 80 18.07 -2.23 -14.68
CA LYS A 80 16.63 -2.04 -14.49
C LYS A 80 16.34 -2.13 -13.00
N TYR A 81 15.35 -1.39 -12.52
CA TYR A 81 15.01 -1.37 -11.09
C TYR A 81 13.59 -1.86 -10.87
N LEU A 82 13.44 -2.74 -9.88
CA LEU A 82 12.16 -2.96 -9.22
C LEU A 82 11.92 -1.76 -8.30
N VAL A 83 10.91 -0.97 -8.62
CA VAL A 83 10.50 0.18 -7.83
C VAL A 83 9.32 -0.22 -6.97
N PHE A 84 9.46 -0.05 -5.66
CA PHE A 84 8.37 -0.16 -4.70
C PHE A 84 8.14 1.19 -4.05
N THR A 85 6.93 1.70 -4.15
CA THR A 85 6.48 2.90 -3.43
C THR A 85 5.32 2.56 -2.52
N SER A 86 5.33 3.10 -1.32
CA SER A 86 4.26 2.88 -0.35
C SER A 86 4.08 4.06 0.61
N ASN A 87 2.84 4.28 1.02
CA ASN A 87 2.51 5.17 2.13
C ASN A 87 1.78 4.37 3.19
N PHE A 88 2.17 4.56 4.44
CA PHE A 88 1.62 3.82 5.57
C PHE A 88 1.68 4.63 6.87
N HIS A 89 0.86 4.22 7.84
CA HIS A 89 0.89 4.75 9.20
C HIS A 89 2.03 4.12 10.01
N GLY A 90 2.79 4.93 10.74
CA GLY A 90 3.82 4.52 11.69
C GLY A 90 5.22 4.43 11.10
N GLU A 91 6.06 3.64 11.77
CA GLU A 91 7.50 3.58 11.51
C GLU A 91 7.86 2.53 10.44
N LEU A 92 9.02 2.73 9.79
CA LEU A 92 9.49 1.89 8.69
C LEU A 92 9.71 0.42 9.09
N GLU A 93 10.42 0.16 10.18
CA GLU A 93 10.80 -1.22 10.53
C GLU A 93 9.59 -2.09 10.91
N PRO A 94 8.64 -1.63 11.77
CA PRO A 94 7.42 -2.37 12.02
C PRO A 94 6.60 -2.66 10.77
N TYR A 95 6.55 -1.69 9.83
CA TYR A 95 5.86 -1.88 8.56
C TYR A 95 6.51 -2.97 7.70
N LEU A 96 7.83 -2.93 7.53
CA LEU A 96 8.57 -3.94 6.75
C LEU A 96 8.51 -5.33 7.39
N LYS A 97 8.54 -5.39 8.73
CA LYS A 97 8.27 -6.64 9.45
C LYS A 97 6.85 -7.14 9.17
N GLY A 98 5.86 -6.26 9.18
CA GLY A 98 4.48 -6.59 8.80
C GLY A 98 4.37 -7.09 7.35
N MET A 99 5.14 -6.53 6.41
CA MET A 99 5.23 -7.05 5.04
C MET A 99 5.74 -8.49 5.01
N TRP A 100 6.79 -8.77 5.77
CA TRP A 100 7.34 -10.12 5.87
C TRP A 100 6.33 -11.09 6.49
N ASP A 101 5.82 -10.75 7.68
CA ASP A 101 4.94 -11.62 8.47
C ASP A 101 3.62 -11.97 7.74
N ASN A 102 3.10 -11.08 6.88
CA ASN A 102 1.80 -11.24 6.22
C ASN A 102 1.87 -11.56 4.71
N ALA A 103 3.04 -11.37 4.08
CA ALA A 103 3.21 -11.50 2.63
C ALA A 103 4.60 -12.00 2.21
N GLU A 104 5.29 -12.80 3.04
CA GLU A 104 6.64 -13.35 2.73
C GLU A 104 6.71 -14.01 1.34
N ALA A 105 5.73 -14.85 1.01
CA ALA A 105 5.71 -15.55 -0.28
C ALA A 105 5.68 -14.57 -1.46
N ASP A 106 4.89 -13.51 -1.36
CA ASP A 106 4.82 -12.44 -2.37
C ASP A 106 6.12 -11.65 -2.43
N VAL A 107 6.67 -11.26 -1.27
CA VAL A 107 7.95 -10.56 -1.16
C VAL A 107 9.07 -11.37 -1.83
N ARG A 108 9.20 -12.66 -1.51
CA ARG A 108 10.19 -13.53 -2.15
C ARG A 108 9.94 -13.66 -3.64
N SER A 109 8.69 -13.87 -4.05
CA SER A 109 8.31 -14.03 -5.46
C SER A 109 8.67 -12.80 -6.30
N LEU A 110 8.46 -11.60 -5.76
CA LEU A 110 8.67 -10.33 -6.46
C LEU A 110 10.14 -9.88 -6.44
N TRP A 111 10.86 -10.06 -5.33
CA TRP A 111 12.24 -9.59 -5.17
C TRP A 111 13.32 -10.62 -5.51
N GLN A 112 13.01 -11.90 -5.74
CA GLN A 112 14.03 -12.96 -5.95
C GLN A 112 15.09 -12.68 -7.04
N TYR A 113 14.80 -11.81 -8.01
CA TYR A 113 15.77 -11.43 -9.05
C TYR A 113 16.41 -10.05 -8.85
N ALA A 114 16.16 -9.42 -7.69
CA ALA A 114 16.87 -8.21 -7.30
C ALA A 114 18.26 -8.58 -6.77
N VAL A 115 19.25 -7.75 -7.07
CA VAL A 115 20.65 -7.97 -6.70
C VAL A 115 20.76 -8.10 -5.18
N ALA A 116 21.49 -9.12 -4.73
CA ALA A 116 21.75 -9.45 -3.33
C ALA A 116 20.52 -9.86 -2.50
N PHE A 117 19.36 -10.06 -3.11
CA PHE A 117 18.16 -10.51 -2.40
C PHE A 117 18.23 -12.00 -2.00
N ASP A 118 19.09 -12.79 -2.65
CA ASP A 118 19.42 -14.17 -2.28
C ASP A 118 19.92 -14.31 -0.83
N LYS A 119 20.41 -13.21 -0.24
CA LYS A 119 20.88 -13.14 1.14
C LYS A 119 19.76 -12.91 2.17
N VAL A 120 18.54 -12.61 1.73
CA VAL A 120 17.41 -12.29 2.63
C VAL A 120 16.74 -13.58 3.11
N GLN A 121 16.96 -13.93 4.37
CA GLN A 121 16.43 -15.18 4.95
C GLN A 121 15.26 -14.93 5.89
N ASN A 122 15.19 -13.77 6.53
CA ASN A 122 14.19 -13.41 7.52
C ASN A 122 13.79 -11.91 7.43
N ALA A 123 12.88 -11.48 8.31
CA ALA A 123 12.39 -10.11 8.37
C ALA A 123 13.50 -9.06 8.62
N ASP A 124 14.48 -9.36 9.47
CA ASP A 124 15.57 -8.43 9.79
C ASP A 124 16.49 -8.23 8.57
N ASP A 125 16.80 -9.30 7.84
CA ASP A 125 17.54 -9.21 6.58
C ASP A 125 16.76 -8.39 5.55
N PHE A 126 15.43 -8.55 5.49
CA PHE A 126 14.58 -7.81 4.57
C PHE A 126 14.57 -6.31 4.91
N ILE A 127 14.46 -5.96 6.19
CA ILE A 127 14.56 -4.57 6.66
C ILE A 127 15.92 -3.97 6.26
N ALA A 128 17.01 -4.69 6.53
CA ALA A 128 18.35 -4.25 6.18
C ALA A 128 18.55 -4.10 4.66
N TYR A 129 17.94 -4.99 3.87
CA TYR A 129 17.95 -4.94 2.42
C TYR A 129 17.20 -3.71 1.88
N ILE A 130 15.97 -3.49 2.35
CA ILE A 130 15.13 -2.37 1.91
C ILE A 130 15.76 -1.03 2.24
N LYS A 131 16.35 -0.87 3.43
CA LYS A 131 17.08 0.35 3.81
C LYS A 131 18.23 0.68 2.85
N LYS A 132 18.91 -0.31 2.29
CA LYS A 132 19.97 -0.09 1.28
C LYS A 132 19.42 0.36 -0.07
N CYS A 133 18.18 -0.02 -0.39
CA CYS A 133 17.51 0.34 -1.64
C CYS A 133 16.66 1.61 -1.52
N GLN A 134 16.46 2.12 -0.30
CA GLN A 134 15.58 3.24 -0.03
C GLN A 134 16.15 4.56 -0.55
N LEU A 135 15.28 5.37 -1.17
CA LEU A 135 15.56 6.76 -1.47
C LEU A 135 15.11 7.69 -0.35
N THR A 136 15.95 8.68 -0.06
CA THR A 136 15.57 9.82 0.77
C THR A 136 14.59 10.70 -0.02
N THR A 137 13.37 10.86 0.48
CA THR A 137 12.33 11.69 -0.15
C THR A 137 11.91 12.81 0.79
N THR A 138 11.96 14.05 0.30
CA THR A 138 11.53 15.23 1.05
C THR A 138 10.08 15.64 0.74
N LEU A 139 9.54 15.18 -0.39
CA LEU A 139 8.19 15.47 -0.85
C LEU A 139 7.57 14.19 -1.40
N PHE A 140 6.60 13.63 -0.67
CA PHE A 140 5.72 12.58 -1.16
C PHE A 140 4.27 13.01 -0.92
N PHE A 141 3.38 12.61 -1.81
CA PHE A 141 1.96 12.82 -1.60
C PHE A 141 1.49 11.86 -0.51
N ASN A 142 0.92 12.39 0.58
CA ASN A 142 0.23 11.59 1.58
C ASN A 142 -1.27 11.89 1.48
N GLY A 143 -2.06 10.90 1.07
CA GLY A 143 -3.51 11.03 0.99
C GLY A 143 -4.23 10.91 2.34
N SER A 144 -3.51 10.64 3.43
CA SER A 144 -4.06 10.48 4.78
C SER A 144 -3.83 11.71 5.65
N THR A 145 -4.76 11.95 6.58
CA THR A 145 -4.71 13.04 7.59
C THR A 145 -4.03 12.63 8.89
N ASP A 146 -2.96 11.84 8.79
CA ASP A 146 -2.12 11.44 9.93
C ASP A 146 -2.70 10.44 10.93
N VAL A 147 -3.89 9.90 10.61
CA VAL A 147 -4.64 8.93 11.42
C VAL A 147 -4.39 7.50 10.95
N SER A 148 -4.56 6.52 11.84
CA SER A 148 -4.31 5.11 11.51
C SER A 148 -5.22 4.60 10.39
N LEU A 149 -4.81 3.50 9.72
CA LEU A 149 -5.65 2.89 8.69
C LEU A 149 -7.03 2.48 9.24
N LYS A 150 -7.08 1.96 10.47
CA LYS A 150 -8.34 1.56 11.12
C LYS A 150 -9.31 2.74 11.29
N GLU A 151 -8.81 3.89 11.75
CA GLU A 151 -9.61 5.11 11.88
C GLU A 151 -10.13 5.59 10.53
N GLN A 152 -9.30 5.57 9.48
CA GLN A 152 -9.73 5.95 8.13
C GLN A 152 -10.81 5.02 7.59
N LEU A 153 -10.61 3.71 7.72
CA LEU A 153 -11.60 2.71 7.30
C LEU A 153 -12.92 2.87 8.08
N LYS A 154 -12.84 3.16 9.39
CA LYS A 154 -14.01 3.45 10.21
C LYS A 154 -14.73 4.71 9.75
N ALA A 155 -14.00 5.79 9.50
CA ALA A 155 -14.56 7.06 9.05
C ALA A 155 -15.24 6.93 7.68
N LEU A 156 -14.61 6.21 6.74
CA LEU A 156 -15.19 5.88 5.43
C LEU A 156 -16.46 5.04 5.56
N TYR A 157 -16.47 4.09 6.49
CA TYR A 157 -17.62 3.23 6.76
C TYR A 157 -18.79 4.08 7.25
N VAL A 158 -18.56 4.85 8.32
CA VAL A 158 -19.55 5.75 8.93
C VAL A 158 -20.10 6.74 7.90
N LYS A 159 -19.24 7.35 7.08
CA LYS A 159 -19.67 8.28 6.02
C LYS A 159 -20.68 7.61 5.08
N GLN A 160 -20.43 6.38 4.66
CA GLN A 160 -21.30 5.68 3.73
C GLN A 160 -22.61 5.25 4.38
N VAL A 161 -22.56 4.55 5.51
CA VAL A 161 -23.78 4.06 6.18
C VAL A 161 -24.64 5.20 6.72
N PHE A 162 -24.04 6.34 7.10
CA PHE A 162 -24.80 7.53 7.47
C PHE A 162 -25.53 8.15 6.26
N SER A 163 -24.91 8.10 5.07
CA SER A 163 -25.56 8.56 3.85
C SER A 163 -26.78 7.69 3.52
N GLU A 164 -26.66 6.37 3.68
CA GLU A 164 -27.78 5.43 3.52
C GLU A 164 -28.88 5.64 4.57
N PHE A 165 -28.50 5.82 5.84
CA PHE A 165 -29.42 6.16 6.91
C PHE A 165 -30.23 7.41 6.58
N ALA A 166 -29.55 8.48 6.14
CA ALA A 166 -30.18 9.75 5.80
C ALA A 166 -31.14 9.61 4.60
N LEU A 167 -30.84 8.76 3.62
CA LEU A 167 -31.72 8.46 2.49
C LEU A 167 -32.95 7.66 2.93
N ALA A 168 -32.78 6.65 3.78
CA ALA A 168 -33.87 5.76 4.19
C ALA A 168 -34.89 6.40 5.15
N HIS A 169 -34.51 7.45 5.88
CA HIS A 169 -35.33 8.06 6.94
C HIS A 169 -35.86 9.45 6.57
N GLN A 170 -35.86 9.82 5.29
CA GLN A 170 -36.42 11.11 4.83
C GLN A 170 -37.93 11.18 5.09
N GLY A 171 -38.40 12.33 5.60
CA GLY A 171 -39.83 12.59 5.80
C GLY A 171 -40.45 11.89 7.03
N GLN A 172 -39.67 11.18 7.84
CA GLN A 172 -40.15 10.62 9.11
C GLN A 172 -40.41 11.71 10.15
N ASP A 173 -41.32 11.43 11.09
CA ASP A 173 -41.53 12.29 12.24
C ASP A 173 -40.33 12.22 13.22
N ALA A 174 -40.26 13.21 14.12
CA ALA A 174 -39.13 13.36 15.04
C ALA A 174 -38.97 12.19 16.03
N ALA A 175 -40.05 11.53 16.45
CA ALA A 175 -40.00 10.44 17.41
C ALA A 175 -39.47 9.15 16.74
N ALA A 176 -39.95 8.87 15.53
CA ALA A 176 -39.46 7.78 14.69
C ALA A 176 -37.98 7.99 14.35
N LEU A 177 -37.59 9.18 13.88
CA LEU A 177 -36.21 9.48 13.49
C LEU A 177 -35.24 9.37 14.67
N ARG A 178 -35.62 9.87 15.86
CA ARG A 178 -34.79 9.73 17.07
C ARG A 178 -34.56 8.27 17.44
N THR A 179 -35.61 7.45 17.35
CA THR A 179 -35.51 6.02 17.65
C THR A 179 -34.58 5.32 16.66
N ALA A 180 -34.77 5.58 15.36
CA ALA A 180 -33.92 5.03 14.31
C ALA A 180 -32.46 5.47 14.46
N PHE A 181 -32.20 6.74 14.78
CA PHE A 181 -30.85 7.24 14.99
C PHE A 181 -30.14 6.58 16.17
N ASN A 182 -30.84 6.35 17.29
CA ASN A 182 -30.28 5.64 18.44
C ASN A 182 -29.89 4.20 18.09
N ASN A 183 -30.73 3.51 17.32
CA ASN A 183 -30.43 2.16 16.83
C ASN A 183 -29.23 2.16 15.89
N PHE A 184 -29.21 3.10 14.93
CA PHE A 184 -28.08 3.31 14.02
C PHE A 184 -26.77 3.51 14.79
N MET A 185 -26.76 4.40 15.78
CA MET A 185 -25.55 4.65 16.60
C MET A 185 -25.09 3.41 17.38
N ALA A 186 -26.03 2.59 17.87
CA ALA A 186 -25.73 1.34 18.55
C ALA A 186 -25.17 0.27 17.59
N GLU A 187 -25.66 0.22 16.35
CA GLU A 187 -25.20 -0.70 15.31
C GLU A 187 -23.81 -0.33 14.80
N ILE A 188 -23.56 0.95 14.47
CA ILE A 188 -22.29 1.36 13.91
C ILE A 188 -21.14 1.34 14.91
N LYS A 189 -21.43 1.29 16.22
CA LYS A 189 -20.44 1.30 17.32
C LYS A 189 -19.28 2.27 17.05
N LEU A 190 -19.56 3.57 17.04
CA LEU A 190 -18.63 4.59 16.52
C LEU A 190 -17.20 4.49 17.09
N ALA A 191 -17.05 4.15 18.37
CA ALA A 191 -15.76 4.04 19.05
C ALA A 191 -15.02 2.71 18.79
N ASP A 192 -15.70 1.68 18.27
CA ASP A 192 -15.09 0.41 17.90
C ASP A 192 -14.51 0.51 16.49
N LEU A 193 -13.18 0.66 16.39
CA LEU A 193 -12.48 0.81 15.11
C LEU A 193 -12.35 -0.52 14.34
N ASP A 194 -12.52 -1.65 15.03
CA ASP A 194 -12.32 -2.96 14.43
C ASP A 194 -13.57 -3.42 13.69
N GLN A 195 -14.76 -3.33 14.32
CA GLN A 195 -16.03 -3.70 13.67
C GLN A 195 -17.25 -2.95 14.26
N PRO A 196 -18.24 -2.57 13.44
CA PRO A 196 -18.26 -2.67 11.99
C PRO A 196 -17.40 -1.58 11.33
N SER A 197 -16.65 -1.95 10.30
CA SER A 197 -15.74 -1.06 9.56
C SER A 197 -15.48 -1.62 8.16
N TRP A 198 -14.89 -0.82 7.27
CA TRP A 198 -14.35 -1.35 6.03
C TRP A 198 -13.16 -2.28 6.30
N ALA A 199 -13.03 -3.34 5.51
CA ALA A 199 -11.81 -4.13 5.44
C ALA A 199 -10.79 -3.47 4.48
N PRO A 200 -9.48 -3.65 4.71
CA PRO A 200 -8.46 -3.21 3.77
C PRO A 200 -8.70 -3.78 2.36
N GLY A 201 -8.57 -2.92 1.34
CA GLY A 201 -8.76 -3.30 -0.06
C GLY A 201 -10.21 -3.56 -0.47
N GLN A 202 -11.19 -3.47 0.43
CA GLN A 202 -12.59 -3.67 0.08
C GLN A 202 -13.11 -2.48 -0.75
N THR A 203 -13.84 -2.78 -1.82
CA THR A 203 -14.34 -1.76 -2.78
C THR A 203 -15.84 -1.51 -2.70
N ARG A 204 -16.60 -2.38 -2.01
CA ARG A 204 -18.05 -2.26 -1.80
C ARG A 204 -18.41 -2.74 -0.39
N LEU A 205 -19.40 -2.14 0.27
CA LEU A 205 -19.92 -2.68 1.53
C LEU A 205 -20.57 -4.05 1.29
N GLN A 206 -20.36 -4.98 2.20
CA GLN A 206 -21.06 -6.26 2.18
C GLN A 206 -22.54 -6.02 2.53
N ASN A 207 -23.45 -6.68 1.82
CA ASN A 207 -24.92 -6.58 1.97
C ASN A 207 -25.59 -5.30 1.44
N MET A 208 -24.96 -4.58 0.50
CA MET A 208 -25.67 -3.59 -0.30
C MET A 208 -26.23 -4.23 -1.57
N TYR A 209 -27.54 -4.03 -1.80
CA TYR A 209 -28.24 -4.40 -3.04
C TYR A 209 -27.71 -3.63 -4.25
#